data_AF-A0A7X7W1Q8-F1
#
_entry.id   AF-A0A7X7W1Q8-F1
#
_cell.length_a   1.000
_cell.length_b   1.000
_cell.length_c   1.000
_cell.angle_alpha   90.00
_cell.angle_beta   90.00
_cell.angle_gamma   90.00
#
_symmetry.space_group_name_H-M   'P 1'
#
loop_
_entity.id
_entity.type
_entity.pdbx_description
1 polymer ?
#
loop_
_entity_poly.entity_id
_entity_poly.type
_entity_poly.pdbx_seq_one_letter_code
_entity_poly.pdbx_strand_id
1 'polypeptide(L)'
;MAGIFGFFDFTKPGPGVPKDAPPKHPFIVFFEILQRKFWNFVKINLMFLFFNLPAFLAGMFVMLGFFPHIIPDALDSPEGILSDMMMKLVLLTVIMCVPMITTGPAQAGFTYILRNYSREEHAFIWGDFKDAARSNFRQSLIVGTINFIVTFLTIM
;
A
#
# COMPACT_ATOMS: atom_id res chain seq x y z
N MET A 1 -31.19 -2.49 15.88
CA MET A 1 -31.32 -3.65 14.99
C MET A 1 -29.96 -3.96 14.41
N ALA A 2 -29.42 -5.13 14.74
CA ALA A 2 -28.10 -5.58 14.29
C ALA A 2 -28.22 -6.09 12.85
N GLY A 3 -27.54 -5.41 11.92
CA GLY A 3 -27.36 -5.86 10.54
C GLY A 3 -26.51 -7.14 10.49
N ILE A 4 -26.72 -7.90 9.42
CA ILE A 4 -26.30 -9.29 9.22
C ILE A 4 -24.77 -9.38 9.22
N PHE A 5 -24.20 -9.65 10.40
CA PHE A 5 -22.80 -9.50 10.80
C PHE A 5 -22.43 -8.07 11.19
N GLY A 6 -21.99 -7.90 12.44
CA GLY A 6 -21.39 -6.67 12.98
C GLY A 6 -20.06 -6.25 12.33
N PHE A 7 -19.92 -6.37 11.01
CA PHE A 7 -18.76 -5.94 10.23
C PHE A 7 -18.61 -4.41 10.13
N PHE A 8 -19.65 -3.65 10.48
CA PHE A 8 -19.70 -2.18 10.40
C PHE A 8 -19.81 -1.47 11.75
N ASP A 9 -19.66 -2.20 12.87
CA ASP A 9 -19.71 -1.59 14.20
C ASP A 9 -18.31 -1.14 14.64
N PHE A 10 -17.92 0.07 14.25
CA PHE A 10 -16.63 0.69 14.57
C PHE A 10 -16.55 1.22 16.01
N THR A 11 -17.62 1.12 16.80
CA THR A 11 -17.67 1.73 18.14
C THR A 11 -17.15 0.82 19.25
N LYS A 12 -16.86 -0.44 18.96
CA LYS A 12 -16.35 -1.40 19.95
C LYS A 12 -14.83 -1.36 20.01
N PRO A 13 -14.22 -0.97 21.14
CA PRO A 13 -12.81 -1.22 21.34
C PRO A 13 -12.58 -2.73 21.27
N GLY A 14 -11.76 -3.18 20.32
CA GLY A 14 -11.36 -4.58 20.24
C GLY A 14 -10.76 -5.05 21.57
N PRO A 15 -10.66 -6.35 21.85
CA PRO A 15 -10.13 -6.83 23.12
C PRO A 15 -8.74 -6.24 23.37
N GLY A 16 -8.67 -5.25 24.26
CA GLY A 16 -7.44 -4.57 24.66
C GLY A 16 -6.61 -5.52 25.51
N VAL A 17 -5.29 -5.50 25.34
CA VAL A 17 -4.42 -6.28 26.22
C VAL A 17 -4.37 -5.61 27.59
N PRO A 18 -4.51 -6.38 28.68
CA PRO A 18 -4.36 -5.83 30.03
C PRO A 18 -3.00 -5.17 30.18
N LYS A 19 -2.96 -3.94 30.72
CA LYS A 19 -1.71 -3.18 30.94
C LYS A 19 -0.70 -3.90 31.84
N ASP A 20 -1.17 -4.87 32.61
CA ASP A 20 -0.41 -5.65 33.59
C ASP A 20 -0.13 -7.11 33.14
N ALA A 21 -0.27 -7.43 31.85
CA ALA A 21 0.08 -8.76 31.36
C ALA A 21 1.62 -8.98 31.42
N PRO A 22 2.10 -10.14 31.88
CA PRO A 22 3.54 -10.43 31.93
C PRO A 22 4.15 -10.30 30.52
N PRO A 23 5.38 -9.75 30.39
CA PRO A 23 5.98 -9.51 29.09
C PRO A 23 6.19 -10.83 28.35
N LYS A 24 5.32 -11.10 27.36
CA LYS A 24 5.45 -12.25 26.47
C LYS A 24 6.61 -12.02 25.50
N HIS A 25 7.21 -13.10 25.00
CA HIS A 25 8.27 -13.01 24.01
C HIS A 25 7.75 -12.31 22.73
N PRO A 26 8.46 -11.31 22.15
CA PRO A 26 7.99 -10.50 21.01
C PRO A 26 7.54 -11.32 19.79
N PHE A 27 8.18 -12.47 19.56
CA PHE A 27 7.81 -13.38 18.47
C PHE A 27 6.39 -13.96 18.66
N ILE A 28 6.00 -14.31 19.89
CA ILE A 28 4.66 -14.84 20.19
C ILE A 28 3.62 -13.73 20.05
N VAL A 29 3.95 -12.52 20.53
CA VAL A 29 3.11 -11.33 20.43
C VAL A 29 2.82 -10.98 18.95
N PHE A 30 3.82 -11.10 18.08
CA PHE A 30 3.64 -10.89 16.64
C PHE A 30 2.56 -11.82 16.05
N PHE A 31 2.66 -13.14 16.27
CA PHE A 31 1.68 -14.09 15.74
C PHE A 31 0.29 -13.94 16.37
N GLU A 32 0.23 -13.60 17.66
CA GLU A 32 -1.02 -13.30 18.37
C GLU A 32 -1.73 -12.08 17.75
N ILE A 33 -0.99 -11.00 17.47
CA ILE A 33 -1.52 -9.82 16.78
C ILE A 33 -1.95 -10.16 15.35
N LEU A 34 -1.11 -10.91 14.62
CA LEU A 34 -1.36 -11.30 13.22
C LEU A 34 -2.66 -12.09 13.09
N GLN A 35 -2.89 -13.07 13.96
CA GLN A 35 -4.12 -13.88 13.95
C GLN A 35 -5.33 -13.07 14.45
N ARG A 36 -5.20 -12.36 15.58
CA ARG A 36 -6.30 -11.58 16.19
C ARG A 36 -6.80 -10.46 15.28
N LYS A 37 -5.90 -9.79 14.56
CA LYS A 37 -6.23 -8.66 13.68
C LYS A 37 -6.13 -9.02 12.19
N PHE A 38 -6.13 -10.31 11.84
CA PHE A 38 -6.00 -10.80 10.45
C PHE A 38 -6.91 -10.04 9.46
N TRP A 39 -8.20 -9.95 9.76
CA TRP A 39 -9.18 -9.25 8.93
C TRP A 39 -8.91 -7.75 8.80
N ASN A 40 -8.33 -7.12 9.82
CA ASN A 40 -7.96 -5.72 9.74
C ASN A 40 -6.74 -5.54 8.84
N PHE A 41 -5.76 -6.46 8.89
CA PHE A 41 -4.65 -6.44 7.93
C PHE A 41 -5.13 -6.58 6.49
N VAL A 42 -6.09 -7.47 6.22
CA VAL A 42 -6.71 -7.58 4.87
C VAL A 42 -7.35 -6.26 4.45
N LYS A 43 -8.15 -5.63 5.32
CA LYS A 43 -8.79 -4.32 5.03
C LYS A 43 -7.77 -3.23 4.73
N ILE A 44 -6.70 -3.14 5.52
CA ILE A 44 -5.67 -2.12 5.35
C ILE A 44 -4.91 -2.34 4.02
N ASN A 45 -4.59 -3.59 3.66
CA ASN A 45 -3.95 -3.90 2.38
C ASN A 45 -4.86 -3.56 1.18
N LEU A 46 -6.17 -3.83 1.28
CA LEU A 46 -7.14 -3.43 0.25
C LEU A 46 -7.24 -1.92 0.10
N MET A 47 -7.19 -1.18 1.21
CA MET A 47 -7.13 0.28 1.18
C MET A 47 -5.84 0.77 0.51
N PHE A 48 -4.70 0.20 0.89
CA PHE A 48 -3.41 0.55 0.28
C PHE A 48 -3.42 0.30 -1.23
N LEU A 49 -3.98 -0.84 -1.68
CA LEU A 49 -4.18 -1.13 -3.09
C LEU A 49 -5.06 -0.09 -3.79
N PHE A 50 -6.20 0.27 -3.18
CA PHE A 50 -7.12 1.27 -3.72
C PHE A 50 -6.45 2.65 -3.87
N PHE A 51 -5.69 3.10 -2.87
CA PHE A 51 -4.97 4.37 -2.93
C PHE A 51 -3.78 4.35 -3.90
N ASN A 52 -3.28 3.17 -4.29
CA ASN A 52 -2.25 3.02 -5.32
C ASN A 52 -2.81 2.92 -6.75
N LEU A 53 -4.12 2.79 -6.96
CA LEU A 53 -4.69 2.77 -8.31
C LEU A 53 -4.34 4.02 -9.15
N PRO A 54 -4.39 5.26 -8.62
CA PRO A 54 -3.97 6.44 -9.37
C PRO A 54 -2.49 6.37 -9.80
N ALA A 55 -1.63 5.79 -8.95
CA ALA A 55 -0.23 5.54 -9.28
C ALA A 55 -0.11 4.60 -10.47
N PHE A 56 -0.84 3.48 -10.41
CA PHE A 56 -0.86 2.46 -11.45
C PHE A 56 -1.28 3.06 -12.80
N LEU A 57 -2.38 3.82 -12.83
CA LEU A 57 -2.86 4.47 -14.05
C LEU A 57 -1.87 5.52 -14.59
N ALA A 58 -1.26 6.32 -13.71
CA ALA A 58 -0.26 7.30 -14.12
C ALA A 58 0.99 6.61 -14.70
N GLY A 59 1.46 5.53 -14.07
CA GLY A 59 2.60 4.75 -14.59
C GLY A 59 2.29 4.09 -15.94
N MET A 60 1.08 3.58 -16.12
CA MET A 60 0.63 3.05 -17.41
C MET A 60 0.60 4.14 -18.49
N PHE A 61 0.11 5.34 -18.17
CA PHE A 61 0.12 6.48 -19.09
C PHE A 61 1.55 6.88 -19.48
N VAL A 62 2.48 6.91 -18.52
CA VAL A 62 3.90 7.23 -18.79
C VAL A 62 4.55 6.18 -19.70
N MET A 63 4.30 4.89 -19.43
CA MET A 63 4.85 3.77 -20.23
C MET A 63 4.27 3.72 -21.65
N LEU A 64 3.03 4.17 -21.86
CA LEU A 64 2.43 4.25 -23.19
C LEU A 64 2.85 5.50 -23.97
N GLY A 65 3.02 6.63 -23.28
CA GLY A 65 3.29 7.93 -23.92
C GLY A 65 4.76 8.25 -24.15
N PHE A 66 5.66 7.84 -23.25
CA PHE A 66 7.07 8.24 -23.29
C PHE A 66 8.03 7.11 -23.68
N PHE A 67 7.68 5.85 -23.41
CA PHE A 67 8.55 4.71 -23.75
C PHE A 67 8.27 4.21 -25.16
N PRO A 68 9.31 4.03 -26.01
CA PRO A 68 9.15 3.36 -27.29
C PRO A 68 8.66 1.91 -27.09
N HIS A 69 8.10 1.32 -28.15
CA HIS A 69 7.75 -0.11 -28.14
C HIS A 69 8.97 -0.93 -27.74
N ILE A 70 8.83 -1.75 -26.70
CA ILE A 70 9.90 -2.58 -26.15
C ILE A 70 10.22 -3.70 -27.14
N ILE A 71 9.20 -4.15 -27.88
CA ILE A 71 9.29 -5.14 -28.94
C ILE A 71 9.36 -4.41 -30.29
N PRO A 72 10.48 -4.52 -31.05
CA PRO A 72 10.67 -3.82 -32.32
C PRO A 72 9.61 -4.14 -33.40
N ASP A 73 9.04 -5.34 -33.37
CA ASP A 73 8.10 -5.87 -34.37
C ASP A 73 6.61 -5.78 -33.93
N ALA A 74 6.31 -5.01 -32.88
CA ALA A 74 4.96 -4.97 -32.30
C ALA A 74 3.90 -4.30 -33.19
N LEU A 75 4.30 -3.50 -34.19
CA LEU A 75 3.38 -2.73 -35.04
C LEU A 75 2.80 -3.55 -36.21
N ASP A 76 3.45 -4.65 -36.59
CA ASP A 76 3.13 -5.41 -37.80
C ASP A 76 2.01 -6.43 -37.61
N SER A 77 1.62 -6.72 -36.36
CA SER A 77 0.54 -7.65 -36.06
C SER A 77 -0.29 -7.22 -34.85
N PRO A 78 -1.62 -7.48 -34.85
CA PRO A 78 -2.47 -7.24 -33.67
C PRO A 78 -2.00 -8.00 -32.42
N GLU A 79 -1.36 -9.15 -32.60
CA GLU A 79 -0.80 -9.96 -31.51
C GLU A 79 0.48 -9.32 -30.92
N GLY A 80 1.28 -8.64 -31.76
CA GLY A 80 2.46 -7.89 -31.35
C GLY A 80 2.12 -6.72 -30.40
N ILE A 81 1.05 -5.98 -30.70
CA ILE A 81 0.56 -4.89 -29.84
C ILE A 81 0.15 -5.42 -28.45
N LEU A 82 -0.59 -6.54 -28.41
CA LEU A 82 -0.99 -7.15 -27.15
C LEU A 82 0.23 -7.58 -26.33
N SER A 83 1.23 -8.18 -26.98
CA SER A 83 2.46 -8.62 -26.31
C SER A 83 3.29 -7.46 -25.72
N ASP A 84 3.40 -6.33 -26.44
CA ASP A 84 4.08 -5.12 -25.95
C ASP A 84 3.33 -4.51 -24.75
N MET A 85 2.00 -4.44 -24.82
CA MET A 85 1.17 -3.99 -23.69
C MET A 85 1.31 -4.90 -22.47
N MET A 86 1.34 -6.22 -22.67
CA MET A 86 1.54 -7.18 -21.57
C MET A 86 2.93 -7.03 -20.94
N MET A 87 3.99 -6.88 -21.74
CA MET A 87 5.35 -6.67 -21.24
C MET A 87 5.48 -5.35 -20.48
N LYS A 88 4.88 -4.26 -20.98
CA LYS A 88 4.80 -2.97 -20.27
C LYS A 88 4.03 -3.08 -18.95
N LEU A 89 2.97 -3.89 -18.90
CA LEU A 89 2.22 -4.15 -17.67
C LEU A 89 3.06 -4.93 -16.65
N VAL A 90 3.79 -5.95 -17.08
CA VAL A 90 4.71 -6.71 -16.19
C VAL A 90 5.84 -5.82 -15.67
N LEU A 91 6.43 -4.98 -16.53
CA LEU A 91 7.47 -4.05 -16.10
C LEU A 91 6.91 -3.01 -15.11
N LEU A 92 5.71 -2.50 -15.36
CA LEU A 92 5.02 -1.57 -14.48
C LEU A 92 4.78 -2.17 -13.09
N THR A 93 4.38 -3.44 -12.99
CA THR A 93 4.15 -4.08 -11.68
C THR A 93 5.47 -4.25 -10.91
N VAL A 94 6.59 -4.55 -11.57
CA VAL A 94 7.92 -4.59 -10.94
C VAL A 94 8.35 -3.21 -10.46
N ILE A 95 8.16 -2.16 -11.28
CA ILE A 95 8.51 -0.79 -10.91
C ILE A 95 7.61 -0.28 -9.76
N MET A 96 6.34 -0.69 -9.70
CA MET A 96 5.43 -0.34 -8.60
C MET A 96 5.81 -0.98 -7.26
N CYS A 97 6.61 -2.06 -7.26
CA CYS A 97 7.22 -2.57 -6.02
C CYS A 97 8.26 -1.60 -5.44
N VAL A 98 8.82 -0.70 -6.26
CA VAL A 98 9.67 0.39 -5.81
C VAL A 98 8.77 1.58 -5.47
N PRO A 99 8.81 2.11 -4.24
CA PRO A 99 7.86 3.14 -3.81
C PRO A 99 8.10 4.47 -4.57
N MET A 100 7.32 4.68 -5.63
CA MET A 100 7.23 5.94 -6.39
C MET A 100 6.40 7.03 -5.66
N ILE A 101 6.38 8.23 -6.25
CA ILE A 101 5.87 9.51 -5.71
C ILE A 101 4.50 9.40 -5.00
N THR A 102 3.61 8.51 -5.45
CA THR A 102 2.24 8.34 -4.95
C THR A 102 2.08 7.28 -3.87
N THR A 103 3.01 6.32 -3.74
CA THR A 103 3.00 5.35 -2.61
C THR A 103 3.39 6.01 -1.29
N GLY A 104 4.06 7.17 -1.31
CA GLY A 104 4.51 7.88 -0.11
C GLY A 104 3.40 8.14 0.92
N PRO A 105 2.36 8.93 0.60
CA PRO A 105 1.30 9.26 1.57
C PRO A 105 0.50 8.04 2.04
N ALA A 106 0.22 7.10 1.12
CA ALA A 106 -0.48 5.87 1.45
C ALA A 106 0.35 4.97 2.38
N GLN A 107 1.67 4.92 2.17
CA GLN A 107 2.61 4.17 3.01
C GLN A 107 2.76 4.81 4.40
N ALA A 108 2.69 6.13 4.52
CA ALA A 108 2.69 6.82 5.81
C ALA A 108 1.45 6.43 6.66
N GLY A 109 0.26 6.45 6.06
CA GLY A 109 -0.98 6.00 6.72
C GLY A 109 -0.95 4.53 7.09
N PHE A 110 -0.43 3.67 6.21
CA PHE A 110 -0.25 2.24 6.46
C PHE A 110 0.68 1.98 7.65
N THR A 111 1.86 2.62 7.65
CA THR A 111 2.89 2.43 8.69
C THR A 111 2.40 2.92 10.05
N TYR A 112 1.61 4.00 10.09
CA TYR A 112 1.00 4.50 11.33
C TYR A 112 0.08 3.45 11.97
N ILE A 113 -0.78 2.80 11.18
CA ILE A 113 -1.70 1.78 11.69
C ILE A 113 -0.93 0.55 12.16
N LEU A 114 0.07 0.08 11.39
CA LEU A 114 0.91 -1.04 11.78
C LEU A 114 1.66 -0.77 13.09
N ARG A 115 2.18 0.45 13.27
CA ARG A 115 2.84 0.88 14.51
C ARG A 115 1.89 0.79 15.70
N ASN A 116 0.66 1.28 15.56
CA ASN A 116 -0.32 1.24 16.64
C ASN A 116 -0.77 -0.21 16.93
N TYR A 117 -0.88 -1.07 15.91
CA TYR A 117 -1.14 -2.49 16.11
C TYR A 117 -0.01 -3.22 16.83
N SER A 118 1.25 -2.88 16.54
CA SER A 118 2.41 -3.40 17.27
C SER A 118 2.46 -2.92 18.72
N ARG A 119 1.90 -1.75 19.03
CA ARG A 119 1.77 -1.19 20.38
C ARG A 119 0.49 -1.64 21.09
N GLU A 120 -0.32 -2.47 20.43
CA GLU A 120 -1.62 -2.92 20.91
C GLU A 120 -2.62 -1.78 21.20
N GLU A 121 -2.39 -0.62 20.61
CA GLU A 121 -3.28 0.53 20.68
C GLU A 121 -4.46 0.36 19.68
N HIS A 122 -5.59 0.98 19.99
CA HIS A 122 -6.70 1.05 19.06
C HIS A 122 -6.31 1.94 17.88
N ALA A 123 -6.55 1.44 16.67
CA ALA A 123 -6.41 2.23 15.46
C ALA A 123 -7.68 2.10 14.63
N PHE A 124 -8.31 3.24 14.34
CA PHE A 124 -9.43 3.34 13.42
C PHE A 124 -8.89 3.29 12.00
N ILE A 125 -9.08 2.16 11.32
CA ILE A 125 -8.47 1.88 10.02
C ILE A 125 -8.66 3.03 9.00
N TRP A 126 -9.87 3.57 8.88
CA TRP A 126 -10.15 4.62 7.89
C TRP A 126 -9.75 6.02 8.33
N GLY A 127 -10.11 6.39 9.56
CA GLY A 127 -9.84 7.73 10.12
C GLY A 127 -8.34 7.97 10.29
N ASP A 128 -7.67 7.06 11.00
CA ASP A 128 -6.24 7.18 11.28
C ASP A 128 -5.41 7.10 10.00
N PHE A 129 -5.82 6.31 9.01
CA PHE A 129 -5.15 6.28 7.71
C PHE A 129 -5.18 7.65 7.04
N LYS A 130 -6.36 8.26 6.92
CA LYS A 130 -6.54 9.55 6.24
C LYS A 130 -5.84 10.67 7.00
N ASP A 131 -5.93 10.68 8.32
CA ASP A 131 -5.32 11.71 9.16
C ASP A 131 -3.79 11.60 9.15
N ALA A 132 -3.25 10.39 9.24
CA ALA A 132 -1.80 10.15 9.13
C ALA A 132 -1.28 10.48 7.72
N ALA A 133 -2.01 10.10 6.66
CA ALA A 133 -1.64 10.42 5.29
C ALA A 133 -1.65 11.94 5.02
N ARG A 134 -2.61 12.68 5.58
CA ARG A 134 -2.73 14.13 5.38
C ARG A 134 -1.73 14.93 6.22
N SER A 135 -1.52 14.56 7.48
CA SER A 135 -0.57 15.22 8.37
C SER A 135 0.87 15.06 7.90
N ASN A 136 1.22 13.90 7.36
CA ASN A 136 2.56 13.61 6.85
C ASN A 136 2.72 13.83 5.35
N PHE A 137 1.70 14.36 4.66
CA PHE A 137 1.65 14.44 3.19
C PHE A 137 2.90 15.10 2.58
N ARG A 138 3.37 16.21 3.17
CA ARG A 138 4.57 16.91 2.72
C ARG A 138 5.84 16.09 2.92
N GLN A 139 5.99 15.44 4.07
CA GLN A 139 7.15 14.61 4.38
C GLN A 139 7.19 13.38 3.48
N SER A 140 6.03 12.73 3.30
CA SER A 140 5.90 11.56 2.44
C SER A 140 6.14 11.87 0.96
N LEU A 141 5.77 13.07 0.49
CA LEU A 141 6.08 13.51 -0.87
C LEU A 141 7.58 13.72 -1.07
N ILE A 142 8.27 14.33 -0.09
CA ILE A 142 9.72 14.53 -0.17
C ILE A 142 10.43 13.18 -0.26
N VAL A 143 10.06 12.21 0.59
CA VAL A 143 10.62 10.85 0.55
C VAL A 143 10.30 10.15 -0.78
N GLY A 144 9.08 10.30 -1.30
CA GLY A 144 8.68 9.77 -2.61
C GLY A 144 9.52 10.34 -3.76
N THR A 145 9.80 11.65 -3.74
CA THR A 145 10.68 12.30 -4.73
C THR A 145 12.12 11.81 -4.62
N ILE A 146 12.66 11.66 -3.41
CA ILE A 146 14.01 11.11 -3.20
C ILE A 146 14.09 9.68 -3.77
N ASN A 147 13.11 8.83 -3.45
CA ASN A 147 13.07 7.46 -3.97
C ASN A 147 12.98 7.44 -5.50
N PHE A 148 12.20 8.33 -6.11
CA PHE A 148 12.12 8.43 -7.56
C PHE A 148 13.48 8.81 -8.19
N ILE A 149 14.18 9.80 -7.63
CA ILE A 149 15.51 10.21 -8.10
C ILE A 149 16.52 9.08 -7.97
N VAL A 150 16.55 8.41 -6.81
CA VAL A 150 17.46 7.27 -6.57
C VAL A 150 17.16 6.13 -7.53
N THR A 151 15.88 5.79 -7.73
CA THR A 151 15.47 4.74 -8.66
C THR A 151 15.88 5.05 -10.09
N PHE A 152 15.67 6.30 -10.52
CA PHE A 152 16.10 6.75 -11.84
C PHE A 152 17.63 6.65 -12.00
N LEU A 153 18.40 7.06 -10.99
CA LEU A 153 19.85 6.96 -11.00
C LEU A 153 20.35 5.51 -10.99
N THR A 154 19.64 4.58 -10.35
CA THR A 154 20.02 3.15 -10.36
C THR A 154 19.71 2.44 -11.67
N ILE A 155 18.74 2.95 -12.45
CA ILE A 155 18.31 2.35 -13.72
C ILE A 155 19.09 2.93 -14.91
N MET A 156 19.52 4.20 -14.82
CA MET A 156 20.38 4.87 -15.80
C MET A 156 21.82 4.34 -15.74
#